data_AF-A0A7S1C9U5-F1
#
_entry.id   AF-A0A7S1C9U5-F1
#
_cell.length_a   1.000
_cell.length_b   1.000
_cell.length_c   1.000
_cell.angle_alpha   90.00
_cell.angle_beta   90.00
_cell.angle_gamma   90.00
#
_symmetry.space_group_name_H-M   'P 1'
#
loop_
_entity.id
_entity.type
_entity.pdbx_description
1 polymer ?
#
loop_
_entity_poly.entity_id
_entity_poly.type
_entity_poly.pdbx_seq_one_letter_code
_entity_poly.pdbx_strand_id
1 'polypeptide(L)'
;AVPTRAVVKLNDGFSGEGNALLDAAELARVCVGGAADDYKGEAEAMAVAAAQRALPRMRFPKGETWPSFEAKIRSVGALVEVFLAPRRGGGGAGGIVRSPSAQAFIAADGGVVVASTHEQVLDESGQVYLGCTYPASASYAPLLEAQ
;
A
#
# COMPACT_ATOMS: atom_id res chain seq x y z
N ALA A 1 -17.85 3.09 -0.56
CA ALA A 1 -17.90 1.69 -0.06
C ALA A 1 -16.71 1.48 0.87
N VAL A 2 -16.88 0.75 1.97
CA VAL A 2 -15.78 0.45 2.90
C VAL A 2 -14.73 -0.41 2.16
N PRO A 3 -13.44 -0.04 2.19
CA PRO A 3 -12.40 -0.81 1.51
C PRO A 3 -12.29 -2.23 2.07
N THR A 4 -12.21 -3.23 1.21
CA THR A 4 -12.07 -4.64 1.60
C THR A 4 -10.63 -5.14 1.47
N ARG A 5 -9.70 -4.28 1.05
CA ARG A 5 -8.27 -4.60 0.93
C ARG A 5 -7.46 -3.44 1.48
N ALA A 6 -6.45 -3.78 2.26
CA ALA A 6 -5.50 -2.84 2.81
C ALA A 6 -4.08 -3.38 2.61
N VAL A 7 -3.09 -2.49 2.72
CA VAL A 7 -1.68 -2.85 2.83
C VAL A 7 -1.17 -2.35 4.17
N VAL A 8 -0.50 -3.24 4.90
CA VAL A 8 0.22 -2.91 6.13
C VAL A 8 1.68 -2.71 5.74
N LYS A 9 2.25 -1.55 6.07
CA LYS A 9 3.63 -1.19 5.72
C LYS A 9 4.43 -0.93 6.99
N LEU A 10 5.55 -1.64 7.16
CA LEU A 10 6.53 -1.34 8.20
C LEU A 10 7.14 0.05 7.95
N ASN A 11 7.36 0.83 9.00
CA ASN A 11 7.86 2.21 8.87
C ASN A 11 9.26 2.28 8.22
N ASP A 12 10.13 1.31 8.52
CA ASP A 12 11.49 1.23 7.97
C ASP A 12 11.58 0.23 6.80
N GLY A 13 10.46 -0.06 6.13
CA GLY A 13 10.44 -0.94 4.96
C GLY A 13 11.12 -0.31 3.75
N PHE A 14 12.01 -1.05 3.08
CA PHE A 14 12.63 -0.63 1.83
C PHE A 14 12.11 -1.44 0.65
N SER A 15 12.00 -0.82 -0.52
CA SER A 15 11.69 -1.50 -1.80
C SER A 15 10.39 -2.34 -1.81
N GLY A 16 9.45 -2.06 -0.92
CA GLY A 16 8.21 -2.83 -0.77
C GLY A 16 8.34 -4.17 -0.02
N GLU A 17 9.53 -4.51 0.49
CA GLU A 17 9.76 -5.72 1.29
C GLU A 17 9.13 -5.66 2.69
N GLY A 18 8.64 -4.48 3.10
CA GLY A 18 7.91 -4.26 4.34
C GLY A 18 6.38 -4.27 4.18
N ASN A 19 5.86 -4.64 3.00
CA ASN A 19 4.43 -4.53 2.69
C ASN A 19 3.73 -5.89 2.79
N ALA A 20 2.74 -6.02 3.67
CA ALA A 20 1.87 -7.19 3.75
C ALA A 20 0.45 -6.82 3.30
N LEU A 21 -0.13 -7.61 2.39
CA LEU A 21 -1.50 -7.36 1.94
C LEU A 21 -2.51 -8.01 2.87
N LEU A 22 -3.46 -7.19 3.33
CA LEU A 22 -4.54 -7.58 4.22
C LEU A 22 -5.84 -7.71 3.43
N ASP A 23 -6.45 -8.90 3.50
CA ASP A 23 -7.87 -9.07 3.20
C ASP A 23 -8.67 -8.52 4.38
N ALA A 24 -9.30 -7.37 4.16
CA ALA A 24 -10.07 -6.64 5.15
C ALA A 24 -11.58 -6.84 4.94
N ALA A 25 -12.02 -7.85 4.18
CA ALA A 25 -13.45 -8.06 3.92
C ALA A 25 -14.26 -8.32 5.21
N GLU A 26 -13.70 -9.06 6.16
CA GLU A 26 -14.34 -9.30 7.45
C GLU A 26 -14.42 -8.02 8.29
N LEU A 27 -13.31 -7.28 8.36
CA LEU A 27 -13.24 -5.96 8.99
C LEU A 27 -14.27 -5.01 8.38
N ALA A 28 -14.38 -4.95 7.05
CA ALA A 28 -15.34 -4.09 6.36
C ALA A 28 -16.81 -4.45 6.63
N ARG A 29 -17.12 -5.71 6.97
CA ARG A 29 -18.49 -6.13 7.35
C ARG A 29 -18.85 -5.72 8.78
N VAL A 30 -17.89 -5.79 9.69
CA VAL A 30 -18.06 -5.36 11.07
C VAL A 30 -18.03 -3.83 11.17
N CYS A 31 -17.23 -3.20 10.32
CA CYS A 31 -17.14 -1.76 10.17
C CYS A 31 -18.27 -1.23 9.28
N VAL A 32 -19.50 -1.22 9.79
CA VAL A 32 -20.67 -0.62 9.13
C VAL A 32 -20.63 0.89 9.27
N GLY A 33 -20.03 1.57 8.28
CA GLY A 33 -20.24 2.98 7.93
C GLY A 33 -20.57 3.94 9.09
N GLY A 34 -19.55 4.30 9.87
CA GLY A 34 -19.58 5.33 10.91
C GLY A 34 -18.24 6.04 10.97
N ALA A 35 -18.17 7.19 11.64
CA ALA A 35 -16.88 7.82 11.95
C ALA A 35 -16.05 6.90 12.85
N ALA A 36 -14.72 7.07 12.89
CA ALA A 36 -13.87 6.25 13.76
C ALA A 36 -14.33 6.30 15.24
N ASP A 37 -14.92 7.43 15.65
CA ASP A 37 -15.45 7.67 16.99
C ASP A 37 -16.73 6.87 17.33
N ASP A 38 -17.40 6.31 16.32
CA ASP A 38 -18.63 5.50 16.47
C ASP A 38 -18.32 4.03 16.83
N TYR A 39 -17.05 3.60 16.74
CA TYR A 39 -16.61 2.24 17.08
C TYR A 39 -16.18 2.16 18.53
N LYS A 40 -17.15 1.92 19.43
CA LYS A 40 -16.89 1.65 20.86
C LYS A 40 -17.63 0.41 21.33
N GLY A 41 -17.13 -0.21 22.39
CA GLY A 41 -17.79 -1.34 23.04
C GLY A 41 -17.78 -2.60 22.18
N GLU A 42 -18.94 -3.22 21.98
CA GLU A 42 -19.05 -4.51 21.26
C GLU A 42 -18.55 -4.43 19.81
N ALA A 43 -18.83 -3.32 19.10
CA ALA A 43 -18.39 -3.14 17.73
C ALA A 43 -16.86 -3.05 17.61
N GLU A 44 -16.21 -2.34 18.54
CA GLU A 44 -14.76 -2.26 18.63
C GLU A 44 -14.15 -3.65 18.94
N ALA A 45 -14.70 -4.36 19.92
CA ALA A 45 -14.24 -5.70 20.27
C ALA A 45 -14.37 -6.68 19.10
N MET A 46 -15.47 -6.61 18.33
CA MET A 46 -15.66 -7.40 17.13
C MET A 46 -14.65 -7.05 16.03
N ALA A 47 -14.37 -5.75 15.82
CA ALA A 47 -13.39 -5.29 14.84
C ALA A 47 -11.97 -5.72 15.21
N VAL A 48 -11.59 -5.58 16.48
CA VAL A 48 -10.30 -6.07 17.01
C VAL A 48 -10.18 -7.58 16.83
N ALA A 49 -11.22 -8.34 17.16
CA ALA A 49 -11.20 -9.79 16.97
C ALA A 49 -11.08 -10.19 15.49
N ALA A 50 -11.75 -9.46 14.58
CA ALA A 50 -11.62 -9.66 13.14
C ALA A 50 -10.19 -9.33 12.66
N ALA A 51 -9.60 -8.23 13.12
CA ALA A 51 -8.21 -7.87 12.82
C ALA A 51 -7.23 -8.95 13.30
N GLN A 52 -7.37 -9.43 14.54
CA GLN A 52 -6.53 -10.48 15.11
C GLN A 52 -6.59 -11.79 14.32
N ARG A 53 -7.73 -12.11 13.71
CA ARG A 53 -7.86 -13.28 12.80
C ARG A 53 -7.23 -13.04 11.43
N ALA A 54 -7.32 -11.82 10.92
CA ALA A 54 -6.89 -11.48 9.56
C ALA A 54 -5.38 -11.21 9.47
N LEU A 55 -4.78 -10.56 10.47
CA LEU A 55 -3.37 -10.17 10.48
C LEU A 55 -2.41 -11.36 10.27
N PRO A 56 -2.57 -12.52 10.93
CA PRO A 56 -1.69 -13.68 10.69
C PRO A 56 -1.82 -14.30 9.30
N ARG A 57 -2.88 -13.97 8.57
CA ARG A 57 -3.22 -14.51 7.24
C ARG A 57 -2.91 -13.53 6.12
N MET A 58 -2.25 -12.41 6.42
CA MET A 58 -1.81 -11.47 5.40
C MET A 58 -0.91 -12.17 4.36
N ARG A 59 -0.91 -11.64 3.15
CA ARG A 59 0.08 -12.06 2.16
C ARG A 59 1.37 -11.30 2.41
N PHE A 60 2.34 -12.00 3.00
CA PHE A 60 3.64 -11.45 3.33
C PHE A 60 4.60 -11.47 2.13
N PRO A 61 5.63 -10.60 2.12
CA PRO A 61 6.77 -10.69 1.23
C PRO A 61 7.51 -12.02 1.36
N LYS A 62 8.33 -12.36 0.35
CA LYS A 62 9.10 -13.60 0.34
C LYS A 62 10.03 -13.67 1.56
N GLY A 63 9.99 -14.79 2.28
CA GLY A 63 10.82 -15.02 3.47
C GLY A 63 10.26 -14.42 4.77
N GLU A 64 9.10 -13.78 4.71
CA GLU A 64 8.44 -13.16 5.86
C GLU A 64 7.23 -14.01 6.31
N THR A 65 6.97 -14.02 7.61
CA THR A 65 5.86 -14.73 8.25
C THR A 65 5.18 -13.83 9.26
N TRP A 66 4.00 -14.20 9.78
CA TRP A 66 3.36 -13.39 10.82
C TRP A 66 4.25 -13.18 12.06
N PRO A 67 4.88 -14.20 12.68
CA PRO A 67 5.72 -13.98 13.85
C PRO A 67 6.89 -13.00 13.61
N SER A 68 7.56 -13.12 12.46
CA SER A 68 8.66 -12.22 12.11
C SER A 68 8.17 -10.80 11.77
N PHE A 69 7.01 -10.69 11.11
CA PHE A 69 6.42 -9.40 10.73
C PHE A 69 5.86 -8.67 11.95
N GLU A 70 5.17 -9.37 12.85
CA GLU A 70 4.66 -8.83 14.12
C GLU A 70 5.80 -8.31 14.99
N ALA A 71 6.90 -9.06 15.09
CA ALA A 71 8.08 -8.62 15.82
C ALA A 71 8.64 -7.30 15.26
N LYS A 72 8.66 -7.15 13.92
CA LYS A 72 9.05 -5.90 13.26
C LYS A 72 8.05 -4.78 13.52
N ILE A 73 6.74 -5.03 13.46
CA ILE A 73 5.72 -4.02 13.82
C ILE A 73 5.98 -3.48 15.23
N ARG A 74 6.30 -4.35 16.19
CA ARG A 74 6.62 -3.93 17.58
C ARG A 74 7.91 -3.12 17.68
N SER A 75 8.89 -3.37 16.81
CA SER A 75 10.19 -2.70 16.83
C SER A 75 10.19 -1.36 16.10
N VAL A 76 9.59 -1.28 14.91
CA VAL A 76 9.67 -0.10 14.03
C VAL A 76 8.33 0.58 13.80
N GLY A 77 7.22 -0.06 14.21
CA GLY A 77 5.88 0.40 13.90
C GLY A 77 5.43 0.05 12.49
N ALA A 78 4.17 0.33 12.20
CA ALA A 78 3.59 0.17 10.88
C ALA A 78 2.42 1.13 10.67
N LEU A 79 2.12 1.40 9.40
CA LEU A 79 0.89 2.05 8.99
C LEU A 79 -0.01 1.09 8.22
N VAL A 80 -1.30 1.41 8.14
CA VAL A 80 -2.28 0.68 7.35
C VAL A 80 -2.96 1.66 6.41
N GLU A 81 -2.96 1.36 5.12
CA GLU A 81 -3.61 2.19 4.10
C GLU A 81 -4.49 1.35 3.17
N VAL A 82 -5.42 2.00 2.48
CA VAL A 82 -6.29 1.35 1.49
C VAL A 82 -5.46 0.82 0.33
N PHE A 83 -5.63 -0.45 -0.01
CA PHE A 83 -4.97 -1.04 -1.17
C PHE A 83 -5.73 -0.70 -2.44
N LEU A 84 -5.14 0.14 -3.30
CA LEU A 84 -5.69 0.46 -4.61
C LEU A 84 -5.38 -0.66 -5.59
N ALA A 85 -6.34 -1.56 -5.78
CA ALA A 85 -6.20 -2.63 -6.76
C ALA A 85 -6.11 -2.06 -8.20
N PRO A 86 -5.25 -2.62 -9.06
CA PRO A 86 -5.19 -2.23 -10.47
C PRO A 86 -6.55 -2.33 -11.12
N ARG A 87 -6.91 -1.31 -11.92
CA ARG A 87 -8.14 -1.35 -12.71
C ARG A 87 -8.04 -2.52 -13.70
N ARG A 88 -9.09 -3.36 -13.76
CA ARG A 88 -9.22 -4.38 -14.80
C ARG A 88 -9.40 -3.67 -16.15
N GLY A 89 -8.46 -3.87 -17.07
CA GLY A 89 -8.53 -3.32 -18.42
C GLY A 89 -7.26 -3.59 -19.23
N GLY A 90 -7.32 -4.60 -20.11
CA GLY A 90 -6.30 -4.87 -21.14
C GLY A 90 -5.46 -6.14 -20.95
N GLY A 91 -6.08 -7.32 -21.04
CA GLY A 91 -5.40 -8.60 -21.29
C GLY A 91 -5.09 -9.45 -20.05
N GLY A 92 -5.98 -10.39 -19.72
CA GLY A 92 -5.72 -11.48 -18.77
C GLY A 92 -6.09 -11.22 -17.31
N ALA A 93 -6.04 -12.28 -16.50
CA ALA A 93 -6.34 -12.26 -15.07
C ALA A 93 -5.27 -11.46 -14.29
N GLY A 94 -5.44 -10.15 -14.23
CA GLY A 94 -4.53 -9.25 -13.51
C GLY A 94 -4.48 -7.92 -14.25
N GLY A 95 -5.05 -6.86 -13.67
CA GLY A 95 -4.90 -5.51 -14.24
C GLY A 95 -3.43 -5.09 -14.21
N ILE A 96 -3.00 -4.28 -15.17
CA ILE A 96 -1.64 -3.74 -15.21
C ILE A 96 -1.47 -2.79 -14.02
N VAL A 97 -0.60 -3.16 -13.07
CA VAL A 97 -0.14 -2.24 -12.01
C VAL A 97 0.70 -1.18 -12.70
N ARG A 98 0.31 0.09 -12.57
CA ARG A 98 1.15 1.23 -12.98
C ARG A 98 1.63 1.91 -11.71
N SER A 99 2.93 2.17 -11.64
CA SER A 99 3.56 2.83 -10.50
C SER A 99 4.44 3.97 -11.03
N PRO A 100 3.83 5.07 -11.50
CA PRO A 100 4.57 6.25 -11.93
C PRO A 100 5.27 6.89 -10.73
N SER A 101 6.45 7.45 -10.97
CA SER A 101 7.25 8.10 -9.95
C SER A 101 8.01 9.28 -10.56
N ALA A 102 8.36 10.24 -9.71
CA ALA A 102 9.16 11.40 -10.07
C ALA A 102 10.30 11.58 -9.07
N GLN A 103 11.44 12.03 -9.56
CA GLN A 103 12.53 12.52 -8.71
C GLN A 103 12.50 14.05 -8.74
N ALA A 104 12.50 14.67 -7.57
CA ALA A 104 12.47 16.12 -7.43
C ALA A 104 13.57 16.62 -6.48
N PHE A 105 14.02 17.85 -6.72
CA PHE A 105 14.90 18.59 -5.83
C PHE A 105 14.09 19.65 -5.07
N ILE A 106 14.29 19.71 -3.76
CA ILE A 106 13.77 20.79 -2.91
C ILE A 106 14.92 21.77 -2.69
N ALA A 107 14.79 22.98 -3.22
CA ALA A 107 15.77 24.05 -3.07
C ALA A 107 15.73 24.66 -1.66
N ALA A 108 16.79 25.38 -1.30
CA ALA A 108 16.92 25.97 0.04
C ALA A 108 15.85 27.03 0.35
N ASP A 109 15.26 27.64 -0.69
CA ASP A 109 14.13 28.56 -0.60
C ASP A 109 12.76 27.86 -0.55
N GLY A 110 12.75 26.53 -0.57
CA GLY A 110 11.54 25.71 -0.59
C GLY A 110 10.97 25.45 -1.98
N GLY A 111 11.58 25.97 -3.06
CA GLY A 111 11.17 25.66 -4.43
C GLY A 111 11.35 24.18 -4.77
N VAL A 112 10.41 23.59 -5.51
CA VAL A 112 10.47 22.18 -5.94
C VAL A 112 10.70 22.12 -7.43
N VAL A 113 11.69 21.34 -7.86
CA VAL A 113 12.00 21.11 -9.28
C VAL A 113 11.97 19.62 -9.58
N VAL A 114 11.05 19.19 -10.43
CA VAL A 114 11.02 17.80 -10.93
C VAL A 114 12.16 17.61 -11.94
N ALA A 115 13.06 16.68 -11.65
CA ALA A 115 14.25 16.40 -12.45
C ALA A 115 14.04 15.27 -13.46
N SER A 116 13.25 14.26 -13.09
CA SER A 116 12.95 13.12 -13.96
C SER A 116 11.65 12.42 -13.54
N THR A 117 11.04 11.71 -14.48
CA THR A 117 9.90 10.83 -14.26
C THR A 117 10.25 9.41 -14.71
N HIS A 118 9.69 8.39 -14.06
CA HIS A 118 9.89 6.98 -14.42
C HIS A 118 8.69 6.09 -14.10
N GLU A 119 8.65 4.92 -14.73
CA GLU A 119 7.80 3.79 -14.31
C GLU A 119 8.61 2.87 -13.40
N GLN A 120 8.06 2.53 -12.23
CA GLN A 120 8.60 1.44 -11.45
C GLN A 120 8.18 0.09 -12.04
N VAL A 121 9.15 -0.80 -12.21
CA VAL A 121 8.95 -2.22 -12.51
C VAL A 121 8.82 -2.95 -11.18
N LEU A 122 7.68 -3.59 -10.97
CA LEU A 122 7.36 -4.30 -9.74
C LEU A 122 7.33 -5.81 -9.97
N ASP A 123 7.48 -6.57 -8.90
CA ASP A 123 7.31 -8.03 -8.91
C ASP A 123 5.86 -8.46 -9.16
N GLU A 124 5.63 -9.77 -9.24
CA GLU A 124 4.30 -10.35 -9.48
C GLU A 124 3.28 -9.97 -8.39
N SER A 125 3.74 -9.67 -7.18
CA SER A 125 2.88 -9.20 -6.10
C SER A 125 2.39 -7.77 -6.34
N GLY A 126 3.07 -7.03 -7.23
CA GLY A 126 2.86 -5.63 -7.52
C GLY A 126 3.29 -4.72 -6.38
N GLN A 127 4.21 -5.16 -5.53
CA GLN A 127 4.63 -4.43 -4.32
C GLN A 127 6.14 -4.25 -4.24
N VAL A 128 6.93 -5.24 -4.65
CA VAL A 128 8.38 -5.19 -4.51
C VAL A 128 8.99 -4.54 -5.73
N TYR A 129 9.82 -3.51 -5.53
CA TYR A 129 10.50 -2.80 -6.61
C TYR A 129 11.66 -3.63 -7.18
N LEU A 130 11.69 -3.79 -8.50
CA LEU A 130 12.69 -4.55 -9.25
C LEU A 130 13.61 -3.67 -10.11
N GLY A 131 13.22 -2.41 -10.34
CA GLY A 131 13.90 -1.48 -11.23
C GLY A 131 12.94 -0.46 -11.80
N CYS A 132 13.39 0.36 -12.74
CA CYS A 132 12.55 1.36 -13.39
C CYS A 132 12.93 1.60 -14.84
N THR A 133 12.00 2.16 -15.61
CA THR A 133 12.24 2.64 -16.96
C THR A 133 11.95 4.13 -17.06
N TYR A 134 12.82 4.86 -17.75
CA TYR A 134 12.69 6.29 -17.98
C TYR A 134 12.34 6.59 -19.44
N PRO A 135 11.55 7.65 -19.73
CA PRO A 135 10.74 8.41 -18.76
C PRO A 135 9.46 7.65 -18.35
N ALA A 136 8.62 8.25 -17.49
CA ALA A 136 7.26 7.77 -17.28
C ALA A 136 6.43 7.83 -18.57
N SER A 137 5.30 7.11 -18.62
CA SER A 137 4.44 7.08 -19.79
C SER A 137 3.96 8.49 -20.19
N ALA A 138 4.06 8.81 -21.48
CA ALA A 138 3.63 10.10 -22.03
C ALA A 138 2.15 10.45 -21.75
N SER A 139 1.30 9.47 -21.41
CA SER A 139 -0.11 9.72 -21.08
C SER A 139 -0.32 10.38 -19.71
N TYR A 140 0.65 10.33 -18.81
CA TYR A 140 0.57 10.96 -17.48
C TYR A 140 1.87 11.58 -16.98
N ALA A 141 3.00 11.43 -17.66
CA ALA A 141 4.24 12.11 -17.30
C ALA A 141 4.05 13.65 -17.09
N PRO A 142 3.27 14.37 -17.93
CA PRO A 142 3.00 15.79 -17.68
C PRO A 142 2.28 16.09 -16.36
N LEU A 143 1.48 15.15 -15.84
CA LEU A 143 0.79 15.30 -14.55
C LEU A 143 1.74 15.14 -13.35
N LEU A 144 2.87 14.47 -13.55
CA LEU A 144 3.92 14.33 -12.52
C LEU A 144 4.82 15.56 -12.46
N GLU A 145 4.94 16.29 -13.57
CA GLU A 145 5.78 17.48 -13.72
C GLU A 145 5.05 18.78 -13.34
N ALA A 146 3.71 18.78 -13.40
CA ALA A 146 2.87 19.89 -12.98
C ALA A 146 2.63 19.86 -11.45
N GLN A 147 3.58 20.39 -10.68
CA GLN A 147 3.46 20.62 -9.23
C GLN A 147 3.56 22.11 -8.93
#